data_AF-A0A1Q3EH24-F1
#
_entry.id   AF-A0A1Q3EH24-F1
#
_cell.length_a   1.000
_cell.length_b   1.000
_cell.length_c   1.000
_cell.angle_alpha   90.00
_cell.angle_beta   90.00
_cell.angle_gamma   90.00
#
_symmetry.space_group_name_H-M   'P 1'
#
loop_
_entity.id
_entity.type
_entity.pdbx_description
1 polymer ?
#
loop_
_entity_poly.entity_id
_entity_poly.type
_entity_poly.pdbx_seq_one_letter_code
_entity_poly.pdbx_strand_id
1 'polypeptide(L)'
;MSEVELLKFIGPPHDFQSLASLADLTMNEKGRQLSLGIDAQYWLYQAYQNVCQSGGPPRNEQILELSLTWVTVLHSMAIDAVFVFTGPFVLDRVDGLYEASIDAKVISSFQCAILEKGFEIHHSLKDTGVELGYLEVDGILSNDVHVFFSMAKMILRNVLPLNNQCNLDVYYPEHLRRRANYPIRPIGLFLIAILTGCGYAPGVPGLTIENAYPLSNTELGVLLCLAAEDLKQERLETYLRETWNPKLRQELSLNPHEFLPLQLPMIAQNVNACFPNSLIVRYLAPYVTYKGTFS
;
A
#
# COMPACT_ATOMS: atom_id res chain seq x y z
N MET A 1 -3.56 7.06 -13.51
CA MET A 1 -2.25 7.40 -12.89
C MET A 1 -1.60 6.11 -12.48
N SER A 2 -0.30 5.96 -12.72
CA SER A 2 0.47 4.79 -12.29
C SER A 2 0.93 4.93 -10.83
N GLU A 3 1.19 3.82 -10.15
CA GLU A 3 1.77 3.85 -8.80
C GLU A 3 3.12 4.55 -8.73
N VAL A 4 3.87 4.53 -9.83
CA VAL A 4 5.14 5.24 -9.99
C VAL A 4 4.94 6.76 -9.83
N GLU A 5 3.84 7.31 -10.33
CA GLU A 5 3.53 8.74 -10.17
C GLU A 5 3.18 9.08 -8.73
N LEU A 6 2.44 8.20 -8.04
CA LEU A 6 2.12 8.38 -6.63
C LEU A 6 3.37 8.26 -5.74
N LEU A 7 4.28 7.34 -6.04
CA LEU A 7 5.56 7.23 -5.33
C LEU A 7 6.45 8.46 -5.56
N LYS A 8 6.52 8.99 -6.78
CA LYS A 8 7.22 10.25 -7.08
C LYS A 8 6.68 11.42 -6.27
N PHE A 9 5.37 11.46 -6.08
CA PHE A 9 4.70 12.45 -5.24
C PHE A 9 5.00 12.28 -3.74
N ILE A 10 5.04 11.04 -3.25
CA ILE A 10 5.53 10.72 -1.91
C ILE A 10 6.99 11.15 -1.73
N GLY A 11 7.76 11.24 -2.82
CA GLY A 11 9.11 11.77 -2.82
C GLY A 11 10.15 10.75 -2.34
N PRO A 12 11.40 11.19 -2.11
CA PRO A 12 12.50 10.28 -1.81
C PRO A 12 12.38 9.65 -0.40
N PRO A 13 13.11 8.56 -0.14
CA PRO A 13 13.25 8.01 1.21
C PRO A 13 13.88 9.03 2.15
N HIS A 14 13.61 8.87 3.44
CA HIS A 14 14.18 9.73 4.48
C HIS A 14 15.58 9.27 4.86
N ASP A 15 15.85 7.98 4.71
CA ASP A 15 17.12 7.36 5.07
C ASP A 15 17.38 6.11 4.23
N PHE A 16 18.61 5.62 4.30
CA PHE A 16 19.08 4.39 3.70
C PHE A 16 19.81 3.58 4.77
N GLN A 17 19.18 2.50 5.22
CA GLN A 17 19.70 1.71 6.34
C GLN A 17 19.75 0.23 6.00
N SER A 18 20.75 -0.48 6.54
CA SER A 18 20.76 -1.93 6.49
C SER A 18 19.73 -2.52 7.45
N LEU A 19 19.12 -3.63 7.07
CA LEU A 19 18.19 -4.33 7.95
C LEU A 19 18.84 -4.77 9.28
N ALA A 20 20.11 -5.17 9.24
CA ALA A 20 20.88 -5.51 10.44
C ALA A 20 21.00 -4.32 11.40
N SER A 21 21.31 -3.13 10.87
CA SER A 21 21.39 -1.90 11.66
C SER A 21 20.05 -1.59 12.36
N LEU A 22 18.93 -1.76 11.66
CA LEU A 22 17.59 -1.54 12.24
C LEU A 22 17.26 -2.56 13.34
N ALA A 23 17.65 -3.82 13.16
CA ALA A 23 17.48 -4.86 14.16
C ALA A 23 18.30 -4.57 15.42
N ASP A 24 19.58 -4.22 15.25
CA ASP A 24 20.48 -3.86 16.35
C ASP A 24 19.98 -2.62 17.12
N LEU A 25 19.58 -1.57 16.41
CA LEU A 25 19.01 -0.37 17.01
C LEU A 25 17.76 -0.71 17.83
N THR A 26 16.85 -1.52 17.28
CA THR A 26 15.62 -1.89 17.98
C THR A 26 15.91 -2.71 19.23
N MET A 27 16.84 -3.65 19.17
CA MET A 27 17.27 -4.43 20.33
C MET A 27 17.88 -3.53 21.40
N ASN A 28 18.75 -2.60 21.02
CA ASN A 28 19.42 -1.69 21.95
C ASN A 28 18.45 -0.69 22.60
N GLU A 29 17.49 -0.15 21.85
CA GLU A 29 16.56 0.87 22.34
C GLU A 29 15.34 0.29 23.06
N LYS A 30 14.80 -0.83 22.58
CA LYS A 30 13.54 -1.41 23.08
C LYS A 30 13.72 -2.71 23.87
N GLY A 31 14.91 -3.30 23.87
CA GLY A 31 15.19 -4.57 24.56
C GLY A 31 14.45 -5.77 23.97
N ARG A 32 14.00 -5.68 22.71
CA ARG A 32 13.30 -6.76 21.99
C ARG A 32 13.68 -6.77 20.52
N GLN A 33 13.36 -7.88 19.86
CA GLN A 33 13.53 -8.05 18.41
C GLN A 33 12.74 -7.00 17.62
N LEU A 34 13.27 -6.61 16.46
CA LEU A 34 12.54 -5.81 15.47
C LEU A 34 11.39 -6.65 14.93
N SER A 35 10.17 -6.10 14.97
CA SER A 35 8.99 -6.75 14.38
C SER A 35 8.61 -6.13 13.03
N LEU A 36 8.42 -6.97 12.01
CA LEU A 36 8.10 -6.53 10.65
C LEU A 36 6.85 -7.22 10.08
N GLY A 37 5.99 -6.42 9.44
CA GLY A 37 4.98 -6.92 8.52
C GLY A 37 5.57 -6.98 7.11
N ILE A 38 5.40 -8.10 6.41
CA ILE A 38 6.06 -8.33 5.12
C ILE A 38 5.01 -8.64 4.05
N ASP A 39 5.07 -7.92 2.93
CA ASP A 39 4.26 -8.23 1.76
C ASP A 39 4.82 -9.45 1.01
N ALA A 40 4.36 -10.64 1.41
CA ALA A 40 4.88 -11.90 0.91
C ALA A 40 4.54 -12.11 -0.58
N GLN A 41 3.36 -11.64 -1.01
CA GLN A 41 2.93 -11.76 -2.40
C GLN A 41 3.78 -10.86 -3.31
N TYR A 42 3.99 -9.60 -2.92
CA TYR A 42 4.86 -8.70 -3.68
C TYR A 42 6.30 -9.23 -3.71
N TRP A 43 6.77 -9.83 -2.61
CA TRP A 43 8.09 -10.44 -2.56
C TRP A 43 8.26 -11.56 -3.60
N LEU A 44 7.34 -12.51 -3.64
CA LEU A 44 7.34 -13.58 -4.63
C LEU A 44 7.28 -13.02 -6.05
N TYR A 45 6.46 -11.98 -6.27
CA TYR A 45 6.38 -11.30 -7.56
C TYR A 45 7.72 -10.66 -7.96
N GLN A 46 8.42 -10.02 -7.02
CA GLN A 46 9.75 -9.48 -7.28
C GLN A 46 10.76 -10.57 -7.63
N ALA A 47 10.76 -11.68 -6.89
CA ALA A 47 11.61 -12.83 -7.23
C ALA A 47 11.33 -13.33 -8.65
N TYR A 48 10.05 -13.49 -9.02
CA TYR A 48 9.63 -13.82 -10.38
C TYR A 48 10.17 -12.84 -11.43
N GLN A 49 10.02 -11.53 -11.22
CA GLN A 49 10.49 -10.51 -12.16
C GLN A 49 12.01 -10.55 -12.36
N ASN A 50 12.79 -10.76 -11.30
CA ASN A 50 14.26 -10.89 -11.43
C ASN A 50 14.66 -12.11 -12.26
N VAL A 51 13.98 -13.24 -12.06
CA VAL A 51 14.25 -14.44 -12.84
C VAL A 51 13.92 -14.21 -14.31
N CYS A 52 12.78 -13.57 -14.62
CA CYS A 52 12.40 -13.22 -15.99
C CYS A 52 13.44 -12.31 -16.69
N GLN A 53 14.03 -11.35 -15.96
CA GLN A 53 15.06 -10.45 -16.50
C GLN A 53 16.39 -11.16 -16.80
N SER A 54 16.60 -12.37 -16.26
CA SER A 54 17.84 -13.14 -16.42
C SER A 54 17.94 -13.92 -17.75
N GLY A 55 16.97 -13.75 -18.67
CA GLY A 55 17.10 -14.21 -20.06
C GLY A 55 16.67 -15.65 -20.34
N GLY A 56 15.70 -16.19 -19.60
CA GLY A 56 15.10 -17.52 -19.84
C GLY A 56 13.69 -17.63 -19.24
N PRO A 57 12.95 -18.73 -19.49
CA PRO A 57 11.65 -18.93 -18.86
C PRO A 57 11.83 -19.03 -17.33
N PRO A 58 11.00 -18.34 -16.55
CA PRO A 58 11.12 -18.35 -15.10
C PRO A 58 10.95 -19.76 -14.55
N ARG A 59 11.92 -20.22 -13.75
CA ARG A 59 11.86 -21.54 -13.10
C ARG A 59 11.38 -21.38 -11.66
N ASN A 60 10.38 -22.17 -11.29
CA ASN A 60 9.83 -22.22 -9.93
C ASN A 60 10.91 -22.36 -8.84
N GLU A 61 11.94 -23.19 -9.08
CA GLU A 61 13.05 -23.40 -8.16
C GLU A 61 13.84 -22.12 -7.89
N GLN A 62 14.12 -21.30 -8.92
CA GLN A 62 14.88 -20.06 -8.80
C GLN A 62 14.08 -18.99 -8.05
N ILE A 63 12.77 -18.91 -8.33
CA ILE A 63 11.86 -18.00 -7.61
C ILE A 63 11.82 -18.36 -6.13
N LEU A 64 11.67 -19.65 -5.83
CA LEU A 64 11.65 -20.16 -4.47
C LEU A 64 12.99 -19.91 -3.76
N GLU A 65 14.12 -20.23 -4.38
CA GLU A 65 15.46 -20.02 -3.82
C GLU A 65 15.73 -18.55 -3.46
N LEU A 66 15.42 -17.62 -4.38
CA LEU A 66 15.56 -16.19 -4.13
C LEU A 66 14.67 -15.71 -2.95
N SER A 67 13.45 -16.23 -2.87
CA SER A 67 12.51 -15.88 -1.80
C SER A 67 12.94 -16.46 -0.44
N LEU A 68 13.42 -17.71 -0.42
CA LEU A 68 13.89 -18.40 0.79
C LEU A 68 15.21 -17.83 1.34
N THR A 69 16.05 -17.26 0.48
CA THR A 69 17.29 -16.59 0.90
C THR A 69 16.97 -15.53 1.96
N TRP A 70 15.94 -14.72 1.74
CA TRP A 70 15.56 -13.69 2.70
C TRP A 70 14.87 -14.22 3.95
N VAL A 71 14.03 -15.24 3.84
CA VAL A 71 13.47 -15.90 5.03
C VAL A 71 14.61 -16.38 5.96
N THR A 72 15.69 -16.88 5.36
CA THR A 72 16.90 -17.28 6.11
C THR A 72 17.63 -16.07 6.71
N VAL A 73 17.74 -14.96 5.98
CA VAL A 73 18.34 -13.70 6.47
C VAL A 73 17.54 -13.12 7.64
N LEU A 74 16.22 -13.07 7.55
CA LEU A 74 15.34 -12.58 8.62
C LEU A 74 15.51 -13.43 9.89
N HIS A 75 15.54 -14.75 9.71
CA HIS A 75 15.72 -15.69 10.82
C HIS A 75 17.10 -15.56 11.47
N SER A 76 18.18 -15.37 10.70
CA SER A 76 19.52 -15.21 11.26
C SER A 76 19.73 -13.89 12.00
N MET A 77 18.96 -12.85 11.65
CA MET A 77 18.95 -11.56 12.33
C MET A 77 18.03 -11.52 13.56
N ALA A 78 17.37 -12.64 13.89
CA ALA A 78 16.39 -12.73 14.99
C ALA A 78 15.31 -11.64 14.87
N ILE A 79 14.81 -11.39 13.66
CA ILE A 79 13.68 -10.49 13.39
C ILE A 79 12.38 -11.25 13.62
N ASP A 80 11.41 -10.61 14.27
CA ASP A 80 10.05 -11.13 14.37
C ASP A 80 9.26 -10.69 13.12
N ALA A 81 8.57 -11.62 12.46
CA ALA A 81 7.99 -11.35 11.15
C ALA A 81 6.61 -11.98 10.94
N VAL A 82 5.70 -11.18 10.40
CA VAL A 82 4.38 -11.61 9.91
C VAL A 82 4.36 -11.47 8.39
N PHE A 83 4.25 -12.59 7.69
CA PHE A 83 4.18 -12.64 6.23
C PHE A 83 2.72 -12.54 5.79
N VAL A 84 2.37 -11.44 5.12
CA VAL A 84 1.02 -11.21 4.61
C VAL A 84 0.94 -11.63 3.15
N PHE A 85 0.10 -12.62 2.88
CA PHE A 85 -0.28 -13.03 1.54
C PHE A 85 -1.60 -12.39 1.15
N THR A 86 -1.76 -12.12 -0.13
CA THR A 86 -3.04 -11.70 -0.68
C THR A 86 -4.08 -12.81 -0.43
N GLY A 87 -5.23 -12.46 0.15
CA GLY A 87 -6.32 -13.41 0.33
C GLY A 87 -7.19 -13.62 -0.91
N PRO A 88 -8.33 -14.31 -0.77
CA PRO A 88 -9.12 -14.79 -1.91
C PRO A 88 -9.88 -13.69 -2.66
N PHE A 89 -10.04 -12.50 -2.05
CA PHE A 89 -10.71 -11.37 -2.67
C PHE A 89 -9.68 -10.42 -3.25
N VAL A 90 -9.34 -10.61 -4.52
CA VAL A 90 -8.38 -9.77 -5.25
C VAL A 90 -9.12 -9.01 -6.34
N LEU A 91 -8.91 -7.71 -6.42
CA LEU A 91 -9.32 -6.92 -7.58
C LEU A 91 -8.19 -6.96 -8.62
N ASP A 92 -8.55 -7.19 -9.88
CA ASP A 92 -7.59 -7.15 -10.97
C ASP A 92 -7.00 -5.75 -11.09
N ARG A 93 -5.67 -5.67 -11.13
CA ARG A 93 -4.98 -4.39 -11.37
C ARG A 93 -4.91 -4.13 -12.87
N VAL A 94 -5.13 -2.88 -13.25
CA VAL A 94 -5.08 -2.41 -14.64
C VAL A 94 -3.67 -2.53 -15.23
N ASP A 95 -2.64 -2.51 -14.38
CA ASP A 95 -1.24 -2.70 -14.76
C ASP A 95 -0.83 -4.19 -14.90
N GLY A 96 -1.74 -5.13 -14.62
CA GLY A 96 -1.47 -6.58 -14.66
C GLY A 96 -0.51 -7.07 -13.57
N LEU A 97 -0.10 -6.22 -12.62
CA LEU A 97 0.61 -6.69 -11.43
C LEU A 97 -0.33 -7.63 -10.67
N TYR A 98 0.19 -8.80 -10.28
CA TYR A 98 -0.52 -9.95 -9.68
C TYR A 98 -1.24 -10.93 -10.62
N GLU A 99 -1.21 -10.79 -11.95
CA GLU A 99 -1.75 -11.84 -12.82
C GLU A 99 -0.94 -13.16 -12.67
N ALA A 100 -1.44 -14.05 -11.82
CA ALA A 100 -1.48 -15.51 -11.88
C ALA A 100 -0.22 -16.30 -12.32
N SER A 101 0.96 -15.71 -12.28
CA SER A 101 2.18 -16.30 -12.89
C SER A 101 3.05 -17.10 -11.93
N ILE A 102 2.75 -17.06 -10.63
CA ILE A 102 3.50 -17.84 -9.63
C ILE A 102 2.75 -19.12 -9.32
N ASP A 103 3.40 -20.24 -9.58
CA ASP A 103 2.85 -21.58 -9.35
C ASP A 103 2.41 -21.75 -7.89
N ALA A 104 1.20 -22.28 -7.68
CA ALA A 104 0.65 -22.55 -6.36
C ALA A 104 1.56 -23.43 -5.48
N LYS A 105 2.36 -24.31 -6.09
CA LYS A 105 3.37 -25.12 -5.38
C LYS A 105 4.53 -24.27 -4.87
N VAL A 106 4.93 -23.22 -5.57
CA VAL A 106 5.96 -22.27 -5.10
C VAL A 106 5.42 -21.52 -3.89
N ILE A 107 4.18 -21.01 -3.97
CA ILE A 107 3.52 -20.33 -2.86
C ILE A 107 3.44 -21.26 -1.64
N SER A 108 2.92 -22.48 -1.82
CA SER A 108 2.80 -23.45 -0.72
C SER A 108 4.16 -23.83 -0.12
N SER A 109 5.19 -24.04 -0.93
CA SER A 109 6.53 -24.36 -0.44
C SER A 109 7.14 -23.19 0.33
N PHE A 110 6.92 -21.95 -0.13
CA PHE A 110 7.37 -20.74 0.55
C PHE A 110 6.68 -20.58 1.90
N GLN A 111 5.36 -20.81 1.97
CA GLN A 111 4.60 -20.80 3.22
C GLN A 111 5.10 -21.86 4.20
N CYS A 112 5.36 -23.10 3.75
CA CYS A 112 5.94 -24.14 4.60
C CYS A 112 7.27 -23.69 5.23
N ALA A 113 8.17 -23.11 4.42
CA ALA A 113 9.47 -22.66 4.92
C ALA A 113 9.36 -21.48 5.90
N ILE A 114 8.42 -20.56 5.71
CA ILE A 114 8.13 -19.47 6.66
C ILE A 114 7.72 -20.07 8.02
N LEU A 115 6.79 -21.02 8.02
CA LEU A 115 6.31 -21.69 9.23
C LEU A 115 7.41 -22.52 9.91
N GLU A 116 8.25 -23.22 9.14
CA GLU A 116 9.38 -23.98 9.66
C GLU A 116 10.42 -23.10 10.37
N LYS A 117 10.55 -21.82 9.96
CA LYS A 117 11.39 -20.83 10.64
C LYS A 117 10.73 -20.15 11.83
N GLY A 118 9.48 -20.51 12.13
CA GLY A 118 8.72 -19.99 13.27
C GLY A 118 8.05 -18.65 13.04
N PHE A 119 7.94 -18.19 11.78
CA PHE A 119 7.27 -16.95 11.43
C PHE A 119 5.76 -17.14 11.25
N GLU A 120 5.02 -16.05 11.41
CA GLU A 120 3.57 -16.03 11.24
C GLU A 120 3.18 -15.79 9.78
N ILE A 121 2.05 -16.38 9.37
CA ILE A 121 1.42 -16.14 8.07
C ILE A 121 0.04 -15.55 8.31
N HIS A 122 -0.22 -14.43 7.64
CA HIS A 122 -1.53 -13.80 7.58
C HIS A 122 -2.04 -13.76 6.13
N HIS A 123 -3.35 -13.91 5.94
CA HIS A 123 -4.00 -13.78 4.64
C HIS A 123 -4.92 -12.56 4.66
N SER A 124 -4.66 -11.60 3.77
CA SER A 124 -5.38 -10.33 3.75
C SER A 124 -6.85 -10.51 3.33
N LEU A 125 -7.75 -9.76 3.93
CA LEU A 125 -9.14 -9.62 3.47
C LEU A 125 -9.32 -8.44 2.50
N LYS A 126 -8.39 -7.49 2.56
CA LYS A 126 -8.30 -6.30 1.69
C LYS A 126 -7.02 -6.37 0.87
N ASP A 127 -6.68 -5.25 0.24
CA ASP A 127 -5.37 -5.06 -0.32
C ASP A 127 -4.26 -5.31 0.72
N THR A 128 -3.26 -6.12 0.35
CA THR A 128 -2.14 -6.49 1.21
C THR A 128 -1.41 -5.25 1.72
N GLY A 129 -1.18 -4.27 0.86
CA GLY A 129 -0.47 -3.04 1.23
C GLY A 129 -1.23 -2.25 2.30
N VAL A 130 -2.55 -2.17 2.16
CA VAL A 130 -3.40 -1.51 3.16
C VAL A 130 -3.45 -2.31 4.46
N GLU A 131 -3.55 -3.64 4.38
CA GLU A 131 -3.74 -4.51 5.55
C GLU A 131 -2.50 -4.65 6.43
N LEU A 132 -1.31 -4.66 5.82
CA LEU A 132 -0.02 -4.55 6.52
C LEU A 132 0.01 -3.35 7.48
N GLY A 133 -0.72 -2.30 7.12
CA GLY A 133 -0.91 -1.09 7.89
C GLY A 133 -1.51 -1.24 9.29
N TYR A 134 -2.19 -2.35 9.55
CA TYR A 134 -2.87 -2.62 10.84
C TYR A 134 -2.11 -3.57 11.74
N LEU A 135 -1.03 -4.16 11.25
CA LEU A 135 -0.19 -5.01 12.09
C LEU A 135 0.47 -4.14 13.16
N GLU A 136 0.52 -4.66 14.39
CA GLU A 136 1.20 -4.00 15.51
C GLU A 136 2.71 -4.26 15.46
N VAL A 137 3.33 -3.86 14.35
CA VAL A 137 4.75 -4.07 14.04
C VAL A 137 5.54 -2.75 14.08
N ASP A 138 6.87 -2.85 14.14
CA ASP A 138 7.73 -1.67 14.08
C ASP A 138 7.82 -1.09 12.66
N GLY A 139 7.76 -1.94 11.64
CA GLY A 139 7.81 -1.51 10.24
C GLY A 139 7.16 -2.47 9.26
N ILE A 140 6.91 -1.98 8.05
CA ILE A 140 6.37 -2.75 6.94
C ILE A 140 7.45 -2.86 5.86
N LEU A 141 7.66 -4.06 5.32
CA LEU A 141 8.54 -4.35 4.20
C LEU A 141 7.70 -4.63 2.96
N SER A 142 7.55 -3.65 2.08
CA SER A 142 6.78 -3.78 0.84
C SER A 142 7.15 -2.71 -0.17
N ASN A 143 7.10 -3.06 -1.45
CA ASN A 143 7.22 -2.12 -2.56
C ASN A 143 5.87 -1.72 -3.17
N ASP A 144 4.75 -2.19 -2.62
CA ASP A 144 3.43 -1.62 -2.94
C ASP A 144 3.38 -0.17 -2.44
N VAL A 145 2.72 0.74 -3.15
CA VAL A 145 2.55 2.14 -2.73
C VAL A 145 1.34 2.32 -1.79
N HIS A 146 0.37 1.39 -1.77
CA HIS A 146 -0.82 1.48 -0.92
C HIS A 146 -0.51 1.28 0.56
N VAL A 147 0.67 0.74 0.92
CA VAL A 147 1.19 0.77 2.29
C VAL A 147 1.27 2.16 2.88
N PHE A 148 1.42 3.20 2.05
CA PHE A 148 1.42 4.60 2.52
C PHE A 148 0.04 5.14 2.88
N PHE A 149 -1.05 4.39 2.57
CA PHE A 149 -2.40 4.71 3.06
C PHE A 149 -2.59 4.34 4.53
N SER A 150 -1.66 3.55 5.07
CA SER A 150 -1.68 3.12 6.45
C SER A 150 -1.08 4.12 7.43
N MET A 151 -1.22 3.80 8.72
CA MET A 151 -0.61 4.52 9.84
C MET A 151 0.74 3.91 10.25
N ALA A 152 1.41 3.18 9.35
CA ALA A 152 2.69 2.54 9.63
C ALA A 152 3.73 3.52 10.20
N LYS A 153 4.51 3.06 11.17
CA LYS A 153 5.58 3.86 11.80
C LYS A 153 6.78 3.99 10.87
N MET A 154 7.09 2.90 10.16
CA MET A 154 8.21 2.77 9.26
C MET A 154 7.81 1.92 8.06
N ILE A 155 8.18 2.34 6.85
CA ILE A 155 7.98 1.58 5.61
C ILE A 155 9.36 1.40 4.97
N LEU A 156 9.70 0.15 4.67
CA LEU A 156 10.97 -0.30 4.13
C LEU A 156 10.73 -0.78 2.69
N ARG A 157 11.50 -0.24 1.75
CA ARG A 157 11.39 -0.54 0.31
C ARG A 157 12.73 -1.05 -0.25
N ASN A 158 12.69 -1.58 -1.47
CA ASN A 158 13.82 -2.16 -2.22
C ASN A 158 14.40 -3.46 -1.64
N VAL A 159 13.53 -4.44 -1.40
CA VAL A 159 13.79 -5.75 -0.76
C VAL A 159 14.66 -6.73 -1.59
N LEU A 160 15.40 -6.29 -2.61
CA LEU A 160 16.18 -7.22 -3.44
C LEU A 160 17.68 -7.14 -3.13
N PRO A 161 18.35 -8.27 -2.87
CA PRO A 161 19.73 -8.29 -2.43
C PRO A 161 20.62 -8.37 -3.68
N LEU A 162 20.75 -7.29 -4.43
CA LEU A 162 21.74 -7.28 -5.51
C LEU A 162 23.17 -7.16 -4.95
N ASN A 163 23.36 -6.64 -3.73
CA ASN A 163 24.69 -6.24 -3.23
C ASN A 163 25.01 -6.62 -1.77
N ASN A 164 24.51 -7.73 -1.22
CA ASN A 164 24.88 -8.28 0.11
C ASN A 164 24.67 -7.39 1.36
N GLN A 165 24.27 -6.13 1.22
CA GLN A 165 24.17 -5.18 2.33
C GLN A 165 22.75 -5.03 2.89
N CYS A 166 21.73 -5.68 2.29
CA CYS A 166 20.32 -5.56 2.68
C CYS A 166 19.91 -4.11 2.99
N ASN A 167 20.43 -3.16 2.21
CA ASN A 167 20.15 -1.76 2.42
C ASN A 167 18.77 -1.44 1.85
N LEU A 168 17.97 -0.76 2.67
CA LEU A 168 16.57 -0.50 2.40
C LEU A 168 16.34 1.00 2.38
N ASP A 169 15.45 1.42 1.49
CA ASP A 169 14.90 2.76 1.50
C ASP A 169 13.93 2.87 2.67
N VAL A 170 14.20 3.79 3.61
CA VAL A 170 13.40 3.95 4.82
C VAL A 170 12.49 5.18 4.70
N TYR A 171 11.20 4.95 4.88
CA TYR A 171 10.19 5.99 4.94
C TYR A 171 9.54 6.04 6.32
N TYR A 172 9.38 7.25 6.85
CA TYR A 172 8.61 7.52 8.06
C TYR A 172 7.33 8.28 7.66
N PRO A 173 6.16 7.63 7.60
CA PRO A 173 4.91 8.30 7.20
C PRO A 173 4.57 9.54 8.03
N GLU A 174 4.96 9.58 9.30
CA GLU A 174 4.85 10.77 10.16
C GLU A 174 5.60 11.98 9.59
N HIS A 175 6.73 11.78 8.92
CA HIS A 175 7.49 12.87 8.31
C HIS A 175 6.78 13.43 7.08
N LEU A 176 6.04 12.60 6.32
CA LEU A 176 5.22 13.07 5.19
C LEU A 176 4.18 14.10 5.63
N ARG A 177 3.65 13.96 6.85
CA ARG A 177 2.68 14.91 7.44
C ARG A 177 3.30 16.23 7.86
N ARG A 178 4.60 16.24 8.15
CA ARG A 178 5.33 17.39 8.70
C ARG A 178 6.20 18.11 7.67
N ARG A 179 6.15 17.69 6.40
CA ARG A 179 6.91 18.34 5.33
C ARG A 179 6.48 19.80 5.18
N ALA A 180 7.46 20.69 5.11
CA ALA A 180 7.23 22.14 5.07
C ALA A 180 6.43 22.60 3.84
N ASN A 181 6.68 21.99 2.67
CA ASN A 181 6.11 22.48 1.41
C ASN A 181 4.82 21.76 1.00
N TYR A 182 4.64 20.50 1.44
CA TYR A 182 3.58 19.63 0.93
C TYR A 182 3.22 18.53 1.95
N PRO A 183 2.65 18.91 3.11
CA PRO A 183 2.26 17.95 4.13
C PRO A 183 1.12 17.06 3.59
N ILE A 184 1.22 15.75 3.76
CA ILE A 184 0.17 14.82 3.33
C ILE A 184 -0.10 13.76 4.40
N ARG A 185 -1.38 13.51 4.65
CA ARG A 185 -1.86 12.44 5.54
C ARG A 185 -2.13 11.16 4.73
N PRO A 186 -2.01 9.97 5.32
CA PRO A 186 -2.32 8.70 4.64
C PRO A 186 -3.72 8.66 4.00
N ILE A 187 -4.75 9.13 4.72
CA ILE A 187 -6.12 9.27 4.18
C ILE A 187 -6.16 10.20 2.95
N GLY A 188 -5.30 11.22 2.94
CA GLY A 188 -5.14 12.11 1.80
C GLY A 188 -4.50 11.44 0.61
N LEU A 189 -3.46 10.61 0.82
CA LEU A 189 -2.86 9.79 -0.24
C LEU A 189 -3.86 8.78 -0.81
N PHE A 190 -4.67 8.16 0.05
CA PHE A 190 -5.78 7.30 -0.38
C PHE A 190 -6.77 8.07 -1.26
N LEU A 191 -7.22 9.25 -0.85
CA LEU A 191 -8.13 10.07 -1.66
C LEU A 191 -7.49 10.43 -3.02
N ILE A 192 -6.24 10.88 -3.03
CA ILE A 192 -5.51 11.19 -4.26
C ILE A 192 -5.48 9.96 -5.17
N ALA A 193 -5.14 8.79 -4.64
CA ALA A 193 -5.11 7.55 -5.41
C ALA A 193 -6.48 7.22 -6.02
N ILE A 194 -7.58 7.32 -5.25
CA ILE A 194 -8.94 7.11 -5.79
C ILE A 194 -9.26 8.12 -6.90
N LEU A 195 -8.92 9.39 -6.70
CA LEU A 195 -9.18 10.47 -7.65
C LEU A 195 -8.37 10.36 -8.94
N THR A 196 -7.16 9.78 -8.89
CA THR A 196 -6.24 9.74 -10.03
C THR A 196 -6.11 8.35 -10.68
N GLY A 197 -6.63 7.32 -10.02
CA GLY A 197 -6.85 6.00 -10.61
C GLY A 197 -6.08 4.82 -10.02
N CYS A 198 -5.52 4.91 -8.81
CA CYS A 198 -5.09 3.84 -7.86
C CYS A 198 -4.51 2.48 -8.35
N GLY A 199 -4.20 2.27 -9.62
CA GLY A 199 -3.84 0.96 -10.19
C GLY A 199 -5.03 0.05 -10.55
N TYR A 200 -6.22 0.21 -9.95
CA TYR A 200 -7.37 -0.70 -10.17
C TYR A 200 -8.49 -0.15 -11.05
N ALA A 201 -8.59 1.17 -11.24
CA ALA A 201 -9.62 1.78 -12.08
C ALA A 201 -9.19 3.14 -12.61
N PRO A 202 -9.77 3.61 -13.73
CA PRO A 202 -9.56 4.99 -14.14
C PRO A 202 -10.03 5.95 -13.04
N GLY A 203 -9.22 6.98 -12.76
CA GLY A 203 -9.60 8.10 -11.90
C GLY A 203 -10.55 9.07 -12.60
N VAL A 204 -10.69 10.28 -12.05
CA VAL A 204 -11.46 11.36 -12.66
C VAL A 204 -10.74 11.87 -13.92
N PRO A 205 -11.38 11.88 -15.10
CA PRO A 205 -10.75 12.33 -16.33
C PRO A 205 -10.26 13.78 -16.23
N GLY A 206 -8.98 14.00 -16.57
CA GLY A 206 -8.34 15.32 -16.55
C GLY A 206 -7.91 15.82 -15.17
N LEU A 207 -8.15 15.05 -14.11
CA LEU A 207 -7.69 15.40 -12.76
C LEU A 207 -6.26 14.90 -12.53
N THR A 208 -5.32 15.82 -12.33
CA THR A 208 -3.91 15.52 -12.04
C THR A 208 -3.65 15.45 -10.54
N ILE A 209 -2.45 15.01 -10.15
CA ILE A 209 -2.09 14.92 -8.72
C ILE A 209 -2.02 16.30 -8.05
N GLU A 210 -1.59 17.31 -8.80
CA GLU A 210 -1.50 18.70 -8.33
C GLU A 210 -2.88 19.28 -8.01
N ASN A 211 -3.90 18.84 -8.75
CA ASN A 211 -5.30 19.23 -8.52
C ASN A 211 -6.02 18.30 -7.52
N ALA A 212 -5.58 17.05 -7.39
CA ALA A 212 -6.14 16.10 -6.42
C ALA A 212 -5.62 16.35 -5.00
N TYR A 213 -4.37 16.80 -4.84
CA TYR A 213 -3.80 17.04 -3.52
C TYR A 213 -4.55 18.09 -2.70
N PRO A 214 -4.93 19.26 -3.22
CA PRO A 214 -5.65 20.22 -2.39
C PRO A 214 -6.97 19.65 -1.86
N LEU A 215 -7.63 18.77 -2.62
CA LEU A 215 -8.82 18.04 -2.17
C LEU A 215 -8.53 17.09 -1.00
N SER A 216 -7.27 16.65 -0.81
CA SER A 216 -6.88 15.86 0.36
C SER A 216 -7.00 16.60 1.70
N ASN A 217 -7.13 17.94 1.66
CA ASN A 217 -7.39 18.76 2.84
C ASN A 217 -8.88 18.92 3.15
N THR A 218 -9.76 18.38 2.30
CA THR A 218 -11.21 18.31 2.55
C THR A 218 -11.58 17.09 3.40
N GLU A 219 -12.84 17.00 3.79
CA GLU A 219 -13.39 15.81 4.46
C GLU A 219 -13.58 14.61 3.53
N LEU A 220 -13.44 14.76 2.20
CA LEU A 220 -13.80 13.74 1.21
C LEU A 220 -13.12 12.39 1.48
N GLY A 221 -11.83 12.39 1.81
CA GLY A 221 -11.09 11.15 2.09
C GLY A 221 -11.59 10.44 3.34
N VAL A 222 -11.89 11.20 4.41
CA VAL A 222 -12.43 10.66 5.67
C VAL A 222 -13.82 10.07 5.44
N LEU A 223 -14.67 10.77 4.70
CA LEU A 223 -16.03 10.30 4.37
C LEU A 223 -16.00 8.99 3.58
N LEU A 224 -15.06 8.81 2.65
CA LEU A 224 -14.89 7.53 1.94
C LEU A 224 -14.54 6.40 2.91
N CYS A 225 -13.57 6.63 3.80
CA CYS A 225 -13.10 5.60 4.72
C CYS A 225 -14.22 5.19 5.69
N LEU A 226 -14.89 6.15 6.32
CA LEU A 226 -16.02 5.88 7.22
C LEU A 226 -17.16 5.15 6.51
N ALA A 227 -17.53 5.58 5.30
CA ALA A 227 -18.58 4.91 4.53
C ALA A 227 -18.18 3.47 4.15
N ALA A 228 -16.91 3.23 3.83
CA ALA A 228 -16.40 1.90 3.51
C ALA A 228 -16.44 0.94 4.70
N GLU A 229 -16.17 1.46 5.90
CA GLU A 229 -16.24 0.72 7.17
C GLU A 229 -17.70 0.44 7.59
N ASP A 230 -18.55 1.46 7.61
CA ASP A 230 -19.85 1.39 8.28
C ASP A 230 -20.97 0.84 7.39
N LEU A 231 -20.88 1.06 6.06
CA LEU A 231 -21.96 0.72 5.15
C LEU A 231 -21.75 -0.66 4.53
N LYS A 232 -22.85 -1.40 4.33
CA LYS A 232 -22.87 -2.57 3.44
C LYS A 232 -22.73 -2.13 1.98
N GLN A 233 -22.32 -3.05 1.11
CA GLN A 233 -21.97 -2.76 -0.29
C GLN A 233 -23.03 -1.96 -1.06
N GLU A 234 -24.30 -2.39 -1.06
CA GLU A 234 -25.39 -1.69 -1.75
C GLU A 234 -25.64 -0.27 -1.20
N ARG A 235 -25.52 -0.11 0.12
CA ARG A 235 -25.67 1.20 0.79
C ARG A 235 -24.47 2.10 0.51
N LEU A 236 -23.28 1.54 0.42
CA LEU A 236 -22.07 2.26 0.02
C LEU A 236 -22.22 2.82 -1.39
N GLU A 237 -22.69 2.00 -2.35
CA GLU A 237 -22.94 2.46 -3.73
C GLU A 237 -23.95 3.62 -3.79
N THR A 238 -25.02 3.50 -3.02
CA THR A 238 -26.04 4.55 -2.92
C THR A 238 -25.46 5.83 -2.31
N TYR A 239 -24.74 5.70 -1.19
CA TYR A 239 -24.07 6.83 -0.52
C TYR A 239 -23.06 7.53 -1.43
N LEU A 240 -22.24 6.76 -2.16
CA LEU A 240 -21.24 7.31 -3.07
C LEU A 240 -21.90 8.12 -4.18
N ARG A 241 -22.99 7.60 -4.77
CA ARG A 241 -23.72 8.26 -5.86
C ARG A 241 -24.47 9.51 -5.41
N GLU A 242 -25.18 9.42 -4.28
CA GLU A 242 -26.15 10.44 -3.86
C GLU A 242 -25.56 11.49 -2.92
N THR A 243 -24.47 11.16 -2.23
CA THR A 243 -23.89 12.05 -1.21
C THR A 243 -22.44 12.40 -1.52
N TRP A 244 -21.56 11.41 -1.66
CA TRP A 244 -20.14 11.68 -1.78
C TRP A 244 -19.75 12.31 -3.13
N ASN A 245 -20.25 11.76 -4.25
CA ASN A 245 -19.96 12.25 -5.59
C ASN A 245 -20.44 13.69 -5.81
N PRO A 246 -21.67 14.09 -5.39
CA PRO A 246 -22.09 15.48 -5.42
C PRO A 246 -21.17 16.42 -4.64
N LYS A 247 -20.68 16.01 -3.46
CA LYS A 247 -19.71 16.80 -2.69
C LYS A 247 -18.40 17.00 -3.46
N LEU A 248 -17.84 15.94 -4.05
CA LEU A 248 -16.65 16.06 -4.91
C LEU A 248 -16.88 17.05 -6.07
N ARG A 249 -18.02 16.94 -6.77
CA ARG A 249 -18.36 17.86 -7.86
C ARG A 249 -18.49 19.30 -7.37
N GLN A 250 -19.03 19.51 -6.17
CA GLN A 250 -19.15 20.82 -5.57
C GLN A 250 -17.78 21.42 -5.25
N GLU A 251 -16.87 20.64 -4.64
CA GLU A 251 -15.49 21.07 -4.39
C GLU A 251 -14.77 21.44 -5.69
N LEU A 252 -14.92 20.62 -6.73
CA LEU A 252 -14.32 20.89 -8.03
C LEU A 252 -14.92 22.12 -8.74
N SER A 253 -16.24 22.30 -8.71
CA SER A 253 -16.91 23.35 -9.50
C SER A 253 -16.96 24.70 -8.80
N LEU A 254 -17.18 24.73 -7.49
CA LEU A 254 -17.37 25.96 -6.72
C LEU A 254 -16.15 26.30 -5.88
N ASN A 255 -15.31 25.32 -5.54
CA ASN A 255 -14.18 25.46 -4.63
C ASN A 255 -14.55 26.26 -3.35
N PRO A 256 -15.62 25.86 -2.62
CA PRO A 256 -16.20 26.67 -1.56
C PRO A 256 -15.25 26.90 -0.38
N HIS A 257 -14.27 26.01 -0.20
CA HIS A 257 -13.26 26.10 0.85
C HIS A 257 -11.93 26.68 0.38
N GLU A 258 -11.84 27.10 -0.89
CA GLU A 258 -10.65 27.71 -1.50
C GLU A 258 -9.38 26.83 -1.42
N PHE A 259 -9.53 25.50 -1.32
CA PHE A 259 -8.39 24.59 -1.33
C PHE A 259 -7.75 24.50 -2.72
N LEU A 260 -8.56 24.43 -3.78
CA LEU A 260 -8.04 24.39 -5.14
C LEU A 260 -7.47 25.76 -5.55
N PRO A 261 -6.38 25.81 -6.34
CA PRO A 261 -5.85 27.07 -6.85
C PRO A 261 -6.84 27.80 -7.78
N LEU A 262 -7.68 27.04 -8.49
CA LEU A 262 -8.72 27.52 -9.40
C LEU A 262 -9.92 26.57 -9.35
N GLN A 263 -11.11 27.08 -9.68
CA GLN A 263 -12.28 26.25 -9.93
C GLN A 263 -12.07 25.39 -11.17
N LEU A 264 -12.52 24.14 -11.12
CA LEU A 264 -12.36 23.12 -12.15
C LEU A 264 -13.74 22.60 -12.64
N PRO A 265 -14.67 23.47 -13.11
CA PRO A 265 -16.04 23.07 -13.47
C PRO A 265 -16.10 22.06 -14.62
N MET A 266 -15.18 22.12 -15.57
CA MET A 266 -15.09 21.13 -16.67
C MET A 266 -14.72 19.74 -16.14
N ILE A 267 -13.82 19.66 -15.15
CA ILE A 267 -13.46 18.38 -14.52
C ILE A 267 -14.64 17.87 -13.68
N ALA A 268 -15.34 18.77 -12.97
CA ALA A 268 -16.54 18.41 -12.21
C ALA A 268 -17.63 17.76 -13.10
N GLN A 269 -17.81 18.25 -14.33
CA GLN A 269 -18.74 17.66 -15.30
C GLN A 269 -18.30 16.29 -15.80
N ASN A 270 -16.99 16.04 -15.86
CA ASN A 270 -16.42 14.76 -16.28
C ASN A 270 -16.43 13.69 -15.18
N VAL A 271 -16.76 14.04 -13.93
CA VAL A 271 -16.94 13.07 -12.86
C VAL A 271 -18.11 12.15 -13.22
N ASN A 272 -17.86 10.85 -13.39
CA ASN A 272 -18.91 9.87 -13.66
C ASN A 272 -19.89 9.77 -12.48
N ALA A 273 -21.19 9.57 -12.72
CA ALA A 273 -22.20 9.41 -11.66
C ALA A 273 -21.97 8.16 -10.78
N CYS A 274 -21.30 7.14 -11.32
CA CYS A 274 -20.93 5.92 -10.60
C CYS A 274 -19.52 6.00 -9.99
N PHE A 275 -18.84 7.14 -10.08
CA PHE A 275 -17.54 7.32 -9.43
C PHE A 275 -17.71 7.66 -7.93
N PRO A 276 -16.82 7.18 -7.04
CA PRO A 276 -15.81 6.16 -7.26
C PRO A 276 -16.43 4.76 -7.26
N ASN A 277 -15.71 3.76 -7.79
CA ASN A 277 -16.12 2.37 -7.69
C ASN A 277 -16.13 1.93 -6.21
N SER A 278 -17.28 1.50 -5.71
CA SER A 278 -17.52 1.09 -4.33
C SER A 278 -16.66 -0.08 -3.86
N LEU A 279 -16.38 -1.06 -4.73
CA LEU A 279 -15.53 -2.21 -4.41
C LEU A 279 -14.08 -1.76 -4.20
N ILE A 280 -13.57 -0.88 -5.07
CA ILE A 280 -12.22 -0.33 -4.97
C ILE A 280 -12.08 0.51 -3.71
N VAL A 281 -13.07 1.36 -3.42
CA VAL A 281 -13.10 2.12 -2.17
C VAL A 281 -13.04 1.18 -0.97
N ARG A 282 -13.85 0.12 -0.92
CA ARG A 282 -13.83 -0.84 0.20
C ARG A 282 -12.49 -1.58 0.31
N TYR A 283 -11.92 -1.96 -0.83
CA TYR A 283 -10.69 -2.73 -0.91
C TYR A 283 -9.46 -1.92 -0.45
N LEU A 284 -9.41 -0.62 -0.79
CA LEU A 284 -8.27 0.25 -0.49
C LEU A 284 -8.47 1.19 0.71
N ALA A 285 -9.70 1.35 1.20
CA ALA A 285 -9.98 2.27 2.30
C ALA A 285 -9.22 1.84 3.56
N PRO A 286 -8.37 2.73 4.12
CA PRO A 286 -7.77 2.47 5.39
C PRO A 286 -8.82 2.48 6.50
N TYR A 287 -8.64 1.67 7.54
CA TYR A 287 -9.49 1.71 8.71
C TYR A 287 -9.22 3.01 9.50
N VAL A 288 -10.28 3.73 9.84
CA VAL A 288 -10.24 4.97 10.63
C VAL A 288 -10.41 4.66 12.11
N THR A 289 -11.10 3.56 12.45
CA THR A 289 -11.46 3.23 13.84
C THR A 289 -10.71 2.05 14.46
N TYR A 290 -9.89 1.31 13.71
CA TYR A 290 -9.34 0.04 14.20
C TYR A 290 -8.19 0.19 15.21
N LYS A 291 -8.25 -0.61 16.30
CA LYS A 291 -7.27 -0.72 17.39
C LYS A 291 -7.03 -2.21 17.75
N GLY A 292 -6.34 -2.98 16.91
CA GLY A 292 -5.88 -4.36 17.17
C GLY A 292 -7.00 -5.40 17.44
N THR A 293 -6.79 -6.71 17.42
CA THR A 293 -5.68 -7.61 17.04
C THR A 293 -6.25 -8.68 16.09
N PHE A 294 -5.46 -9.17 15.15
CA PHE A 294 -5.77 -10.43 14.47
C PHE A 294 -5.42 -11.57 15.44
N SER A 295 -6.36 -12.49 15.65
CA SER A 295 -6.21 -13.67 16.51
C SER A 295 -6.14 -14.94 15.70
#